data_AF-A0A199W8G8-F1
#
_entry.id   AF-A0A199W8G8-F1
#
_cell.length_a   1.000
_cell.length_b   1.000
_cell.length_c   1.000
_cell.angle_alpha   90.00
_cell.angle_beta   90.00
_cell.angle_gamma   90.00
#
_symmetry.space_group_name_H-M   'P 1'
#
loop_
_entity.id
_entity.type
_entity.pdbx_description
1 polymer ?
#
loop_
_entity_poly.entity_id
_entity_poly.type
_entity_poly.pdbx_seq_one_letter_code
_entity_poly.pdbx_strand_id
1 'polypeptide(L)'
;MDSAIISQSPSLRCSTKKHTIIRHSPRKLVVPKFVKPQQIAASRAASLKLTVRRESFRKAEHGVGEEDGVIIVDHGSRRQQSNLMLNEFVAMFKARTGYRIVEPAHMELAEPSISDAFRSCVQQGANRVILSPFFLLPGRHWQLDIPSLAAQASKEHSGISYVVTAPLGLHDLLVVCFYYSIVIHFFISIIISLTKQFIRH
;
A
#
# COMPACT_ATOMS: atom_id res chain seq x y z
N MET A 1 68.96 -47.78 33.54
CA MET A 1 68.53 -48.89 34.42
C MET A 1 67.24 -48.39 35.04
N ASP A 2 66.05 -48.56 34.47
CA ASP A 2 65.55 -49.67 33.66
C ASP A 2 64.53 -49.26 32.58
N SER A 3 64.44 -50.17 31.61
CA SER A 3 63.67 -50.29 30.37
C SER A 3 62.14 -50.21 30.57
N ALA A 4 61.40 -49.48 29.72
CA ALA A 4 60.54 -49.97 28.60
C ALA A 4 59.48 -51.04 28.99
N ILE A 5 58.18 -50.91 28.67
CA ILE A 5 57.53 -51.23 27.36
C ILE A 5 56.04 -50.72 27.43
N ILE A 6 55.63 -49.75 26.59
CA ILE A 6 54.80 -49.82 25.35
C ILE A 6 53.37 -50.39 25.49
N SER A 7 52.36 -49.55 25.19
CA SER A 7 51.24 -49.91 24.33
C SER A 7 50.68 -48.67 23.62
N GLN A 8 50.40 -48.81 22.33
CA GLN A 8 50.24 -47.78 21.31
C GLN A 8 48.77 -47.49 20.93
N SER A 9 48.47 -46.20 20.72
CA SER A 9 47.50 -45.55 19.79
C SER A 9 45.97 -45.79 19.94
N PRO A 10 45.09 -44.95 19.32
CA PRO A 10 45.34 -43.76 18.48
C PRO A 10 44.53 -42.50 18.84
N SER A 11 45.11 -41.38 18.41
CA SER A 11 44.53 -40.03 18.37
C SER A 11 43.21 -39.96 17.58
N LEU A 12 42.12 -39.58 18.24
CA LEU A 12 40.89 -39.14 17.57
C LEU A 12 40.97 -37.62 17.34
N ARG A 13 41.14 -37.30 16.06
CA ARG A 13 41.21 -35.98 15.46
C ARG A 13 39.79 -35.38 15.46
N CYS A 14 39.52 -34.41 16.34
CA CYS A 14 38.26 -33.67 16.34
C CYS A 14 38.19 -32.76 15.10
N SER A 15 37.36 -33.13 14.13
CA SER A 15 37.10 -32.36 12.92
C SER A 15 36.08 -31.26 13.22
N THR A 16 36.56 -30.03 13.43
CA THR A 16 35.70 -28.85 13.47
C THR A 16 35.28 -28.48 12.04
N LYS A 17 34.16 -29.04 11.57
CA LYS A 17 33.49 -28.58 10.35
C LYS A 17 32.94 -27.17 10.60
N LYS A 18 33.67 -26.16 10.10
CA LYS A 18 33.21 -24.76 10.00
C LYS A 18 31.90 -24.75 9.21
N HIS A 19 30.77 -24.55 9.89
CA HIS A 19 29.50 -24.24 9.24
C HIS A 19 29.64 -22.85 8.59
N THR A 20 29.62 -22.84 7.27
CA THR A 20 29.59 -21.60 6.49
C THR A 20 28.19 -21.03 6.61
N ILE A 21 28.02 -20.03 7.48
CA ILE A 21 26.82 -19.22 7.56
C ILE A 21 26.78 -18.39 6.27
N ILE A 22 25.97 -18.80 5.29
CA ILE A 22 25.65 -17.97 4.13
C ILE A 22 24.79 -16.82 4.64
N ARG A 23 25.45 -15.71 4.98
CA ARG A 23 24.78 -14.43 5.26
C ARG A 23 24.19 -13.92 3.94
N HIS A 24 22.93 -14.23 3.67
CA HIS A 24 22.19 -13.52 2.63
C HIS A 24 22.08 -12.05 3.04
N SER A 25 22.88 -11.21 2.37
CA SER A 25 22.88 -9.76 2.56
C SER A 25 21.52 -9.22 2.13
N PRO A 26 20.78 -8.48 2.99
CA PRO A 26 19.51 -7.91 2.60
C PRO A 26 19.76 -6.89 1.48
N ARG A 27 19.12 -7.06 0.32
CA ARG A 27 19.17 -6.06 -0.75
C ARG A 27 18.70 -4.74 -0.18
N LYS A 28 19.60 -3.76 -0.22
CA LYS A 28 19.42 -2.41 0.33
C LYS A 28 18.12 -1.80 -0.18
N LEU A 29 17.27 -1.35 0.74
CA LEU A 29 16.08 -0.55 0.46
C LEU A 29 16.48 0.63 -0.44
N VAL A 30 15.95 0.70 -1.66
CA VAL A 30 16.10 1.88 -2.51
C VAL A 30 14.85 2.72 -2.33
N VAL A 31 14.90 3.66 -1.39
CA VAL A 31 13.92 4.75 -1.31
C VAL A 31 14.32 5.76 -2.40
N PRO A 32 13.47 6.03 -3.42
CA PRO A 32 13.79 7.05 -4.41
C PRO A 32 14.01 8.39 -3.71
N LYS A 33 15.14 9.06 -4.00
CA LYS A 33 15.36 10.44 -3.54
C LYS A 33 14.35 11.35 -4.25
N PHE A 34 13.57 12.07 -3.45
CA PHE A 34 12.61 13.07 -3.92
C PHE A 34 13.35 14.18 -4.69
N VAL A 35 13.05 14.31 -5.99
CA VAL A 35 13.48 15.44 -6.81
C VAL A 35 12.41 16.54 -6.67
N LYS A 36 12.81 17.75 -6.26
CA LYS A 36 11.92 18.91 -6.19
C LYS A 36 11.33 19.18 -7.59
N PRO A 37 10.02 19.43 -7.74
CA PRO A 37 9.47 19.84 -9.03
C PRO A 37 9.89 21.28 -9.32
N GLN A 38 10.99 21.46 -10.06
CA GLN A 38 11.24 22.70 -10.79
C GLN A 38 10.78 22.50 -12.23
N GLN A 39 9.70 23.22 -12.58
CA GLN A 39 9.34 23.70 -13.91
C GLN A 39 9.45 22.68 -15.07
N ILE A 40 8.38 21.92 -15.29
CA ILE A 40 7.94 21.62 -16.66
C ILE A 40 6.59 22.32 -16.82
N ALA A 41 6.67 23.64 -16.99
CA ALA A 41 5.53 24.47 -17.32
C ALA A 41 5.19 24.32 -18.82
N ALA A 42 3.90 24.31 -19.10
CA ALA A 42 3.29 24.83 -20.32
C ALA A 42 3.68 24.18 -21.67
N SER A 43 3.05 23.05 -22.03
CA SER A 43 2.75 22.79 -23.46
C SER A 43 1.59 21.83 -23.79
N ARG A 44 0.81 21.32 -22.83
CA ARG A 44 -0.31 20.39 -23.13
C ARG A 44 -1.67 20.78 -22.52
N ALA A 45 -1.84 22.06 -22.16
CA ALA A 45 -3.06 22.58 -21.55
C ALA A 45 -4.22 22.83 -22.52
N ALA A 46 -4.08 22.55 -23.82
CA ALA A 46 -5.16 22.70 -24.78
C ALA A 46 -5.63 21.33 -25.29
N SER A 47 -6.88 20.99 -24.98
CA SER A 47 -7.61 19.80 -25.45
C SER A 47 -7.64 18.59 -24.50
N LEU A 48 -8.06 18.80 -23.25
CA LEU A 48 -8.87 17.79 -22.55
C LEU A 48 -10.28 18.35 -22.32
N LYS A 49 -11.15 18.23 -23.32
CA LYS A 49 -12.59 18.14 -23.09
C LYS A 49 -12.81 16.82 -22.35
N LEU A 50 -12.79 16.86 -21.02
CA LEU A 50 -13.01 15.68 -20.19
C LEU A 50 -14.51 15.36 -20.15
N THR A 51 -15.02 14.80 -21.24
CA THR A 51 -16.18 13.91 -21.15
C THR A 51 -15.69 12.72 -20.34
N VAL A 52 -16.19 12.56 -19.11
CA VAL A 52 -15.96 11.37 -18.29
C VAL A 52 -16.65 10.20 -18.99
N ARG A 53 -16.01 9.68 -20.04
CA ARG A 53 -16.35 8.39 -20.63
C ARG A 53 -15.95 7.34 -19.60
N ARG A 54 -16.78 6.31 -19.55
CA ARG A 54 -16.70 5.07 -18.76
C ARG A 54 -15.44 4.23 -19.09
N GLU A 55 -14.28 4.86 -19.23
CA GLU A 55 -13.03 4.16 -19.48
C GLU A 55 -12.63 3.46 -18.18
N SER A 56 -12.89 2.16 -18.15
CA SER A 56 -12.18 1.22 -17.29
C SER A 56 -10.70 1.57 -17.29
N PHE A 57 -10.08 1.61 -16.11
CA PHE A 57 -8.65 1.86 -15.98
C PHE A 57 -7.91 0.84 -16.85
N ARG A 58 -7.48 1.24 -18.05
CA ARG A 58 -6.70 0.37 -18.92
C ARG A 58 -5.44 0.04 -18.15
N LYS A 59 -5.20 -1.26 -17.96
CA LYS A 59 -4.05 -1.79 -17.25
C LYS A 59 -2.79 -1.20 -17.88
N ALA A 60 -2.20 -0.21 -17.23
CA ALA A 60 -1.02 0.45 -17.76
C ALA A 60 0.14 -0.56 -17.74
N GLU A 61 0.97 -0.57 -18.78
CA GLU A 61 2.12 -1.50 -18.91
C GLU A 61 3.20 -1.31 -17.82
N HIS A 62 3.04 -0.30 -16.96
CA HIS A 62 3.87 -0.03 -15.76
C HIS A 62 3.05 -0.10 -14.44
N GLY A 63 1.91 -0.78 -14.46
CA GLY A 63 0.91 -0.80 -13.39
C GLY A 63 1.00 -2.00 -12.43
N VAL A 64 -0.02 -2.10 -11.58
CA VAL A 64 -0.23 -3.23 -10.66
C VAL A 64 -0.48 -4.51 -11.49
N GLY A 65 0.34 -5.54 -11.26
CA GLY A 65 0.28 -6.85 -11.90
C GLY A 65 -0.89 -7.70 -11.40
N GLU A 66 -1.17 -8.81 -12.08
CA GLU A 66 -2.22 -9.77 -11.65
C GLU A 66 -1.92 -10.44 -10.30
N GLU A 67 -0.63 -10.56 -9.96
CA GLU A 67 -0.13 -11.20 -8.73
C GLU A 67 0.29 -10.16 -7.68
N ASP A 68 -0.08 -8.90 -7.86
CA ASP A 68 0.13 -7.86 -6.86
C ASP A 68 -1.08 -7.77 -5.91
N GLY A 69 -0.81 -7.66 -4.62
CA GLY A 69 -1.79 -7.24 -3.61
C GLY A 69 -1.72 -5.74 -3.38
N VAL A 70 -2.87 -5.06 -3.35
CA VAL A 70 -2.94 -3.64 -2.97
C VAL A 70 -3.57 -3.51 -1.59
N ILE A 71 -2.87 -2.88 -0.66
CA ILE A 71 -3.42 -2.53 0.66
C ILE A 71 -3.72 -1.04 0.66
N ILE A 72 -4.97 -0.67 0.91
CA ILE A 72 -5.37 0.73 1.08
C ILE A 72 -5.37 1.04 2.57
N VAL A 73 -4.48 1.95 2.99
CA VAL A 73 -4.18 2.19 4.40
C VAL A 73 -4.73 3.54 4.84
N ASP A 74 -5.55 3.59 5.90
CA ASP A 74 -5.88 4.83 6.60
C ASP A 74 -5.39 4.81 8.07
N HIS A 75 -5.74 5.82 8.86
CA HIS A 75 -5.36 5.88 10.28
C HIS A 75 -6.16 4.89 11.15
N GLY A 76 -7.33 4.46 10.69
CA GLY A 76 -8.40 3.91 11.50
C GLY A 76 -9.14 4.98 12.28
N SER A 77 -10.30 4.60 12.81
CA SER A 77 -11.12 5.44 13.67
C SER A 77 -11.71 4.63 14.81
N ARG A 78 -11.90 5.29 15.96
CA ARG A 78 -12.71 4.74 17.06
C ARG A 78 -14.19 4.60 16.68
N ARG A 79 -14.65 5.32 15.65
CA ARG A 79 -16.02 5.21 15.13
C ARG A 79 -16.06 4.11 14.08
N GLN A 80 -16.74 3.01 14.39
CA GLN A 80 -16.88 1.87 13.47
C GLN A 80 -17.41 2.28 12.09
N GLN A 81 -18.37 3.22 12.04
CA GLN A 81 -18.92 3.72 10.77
C GLN A 81 -17.84 4.32 9.85
N SER A 82 -16.82 4.97 10.42
CA SER A 82 -15.72 5.52 9.63
C SER A 82 -14.84 4.43 9.01
N ASN A 83 -14.61 3.33 9.74
CA ASN A 83 -13.84 2.20 9.23
C ASN A 83 -14.60 1.47 8.11
N LEU A 84 -15.93 1.38 8.22
CA LEU A 84 -16.77 0.80 7.16
C LEU A 84 -16.68 1.57 5.84
N MET A 85 -16.50 2.89 5.89
CA MET A 85 -16.31 3.70 4.66
C MET A 85 -15.03 3.31 3.91
N LEU A 86 -13.96 2.90 4.60
CA LEU A 86 -12.76 2.39 3.94
C LEU A 86 -13.05 1.07 3.21
N ASN A 87 -13.82 0.18 3.83
CA ASN A 87 -14.24 -1.08 3.20
C ASN A 87 -15.08 -0.86 1.95
N GLU A 88 -16.03 0.08 2.01
CA GLU A 88 -16.82 0.50 0.85
C GLU A 88 -15.92 1.09 -0.25
N PHE A 89 -14.95 1.92 0.11
CA PHE A 89 -13.99 2.49 -0.84
C PHE A 89 -13.14 1.40 -1.50
N VAL A 90 -12.62 0.43 -0.75
CA VAL A 90 -11.87 -0.71 -1.28
C VAL A 90 -12.72 -1.52 -2.26
N ALA A 91 -13.98 -1.80 -1.93
CA ALA A 91 -14.90 -2.50 -2.82
C ALA A 91 -15.14 -1.72 -4.12
N MET A 92 -15.39 -0.41 -4.04
CA MET A 92 -15.53 0.46 -5.21
C MET A 92 -14.26 0.50 -6.05
N PHE A 93 -13.10 0.60 -5.40
CA PHE A 93 -11.80 0.62 -6.07
C PHE A 93 -11.59 -0.69 -6.84
N LYS A 94 -11.77 -1.84 -6.18
CA LYS A 94 -11.68 -3.17 -6.77
C LYS A 94 -12.59 -3.32 -7.99
N ALA A 95 -13.86 -2.92 -7.86
CA ALA A 95 -14.84 -3.01 -8.94
C ALA A 95 -14.50 -2.11 -10.15
N ARG A 96 -13.87 -0.95 -9.91
CA ARG A 96 -13.53 0.00 -10.99
C ARG A 96 -12.20 -0.33 -11.67
N THR A 97 -11.21 -0.80 -10.92
CA THR A 97 -9.85 -1.10 -11.46
C THR A 97 -9.73 -2.52 -11.98
N GLY A 98 -10.53 -3.45 -11.48
CA GLY A 98 -10.43 -4.88 -11.79
C GLY A 98 -9.25 -5.57 -11.11
N TYR A 99 -8.58 -4.93 -10.15
CA TYR A 99 -7.48 -5.57 -9.41
C TYR A 99 -8.00 -6.75 -8.60
N ARG A 100 -7.26 -7.86 -8.65
CA ARG A 100 -7.69 -9.13 -8.06
C ARG A 100 -7.65 -9.11 -6.53
N ILE A 101 -6.57 -8.58 -5.96
CA ILE A 101 -6.28 -8.60 -4.52
C ILE A 101 -6.21 -7.15 -4.04
N VAL A 102 -7.22 -6.72 -3.28
CA VAL A 102 -7.28 -5.37 -2.68
C VAL A 102 -7.84 -5.50 -1.27
N GLU A 103 -7.06 -5.09 -0.27
CA GLU A 103 -7.40 -5.21 1.14
C GLU A 103 -7.41 -3.83 1.83
N PRO A 104 -8.36 -3.56 2.75
CA PRO A 104 -8.27 -2.42 3.65
C PRO A 104 -7.24 -2.68 4.75
N ALA A 105 -6.63 -1.63 5.28
CA ALA A 105 -5.89 -1.70 6.54
C ALA A 105 -5.98 -0.38 7.31
N HIS A 106 -5.89 -0.49 8.63
CA HIS A 106 -5.85 0.64 9.56
C HIS A 106 -4.52 0.64 10.31
N MET A 107 -3.99 1.83 10.61
CA MET A 107 -2.69 1.95 11.28
C MET A 107 -2.71 1.61 12.76
N GLU A 108 -3.68 2.12 13.53
CA GLU A 108 -3.60 2.04 15.00
C GLU A 108 -4.95 1.95 15.74
N LEU A 109 -6.08 2.34 15.11
CA LEU A 109 -7.37 2.51 15.81
C LEU A 109 -8.44 1.47 15.48
N ALA A 110 -8.19 0.58 14.54
CA ALA A 110 -9.17 -0.37 14.04
C ALA A 110 -8.49 -1.59 13.41
N GLU A 111 -9.27 -2.63 13.20
CA GLU A 111 -8.89 -3.82 12.45
C GLU A 111 -9.60 -3.83 11.09
N PRO A 112 -8.98 -4.37 10.02
CA PRO A 112 -7.71 -5.10 10.02
C PRO A 112 -6.46 -4.21 10.09
N SER A 113 -5.42 -4.68 10.78
CA SER A 113 -4.10 -4.05 10.82
C SER A 113 -3.35 -4.20 9.48
N ILE A 114 -2.27 -3.43 9.29
CA ILE A 114 -1.39 -3.60 8.11
C ILE A 114 -0.82 -5.03 8.04
N SER A 115 -0.52 -5.66 9.18
CA SER A 115 -0.01 -7.03 9.19
C SER A 115 -1.06 -8.03 8.71
N ASP A 116 -2.31 -7.87 9.15
CA ASP A 116 -3.41 -8.76 8.76
C ASP A 116 -3.76 -8.63 7.28
N ALA A 117 -3.80 -7.40 6.76
CA ALA A 117 -4.00 -7.16 5.33
C ALA A 117 -2.85 -7.71 4.48
N PHE A 118 -1.60 -7.60 4.96
CA PHE A 118 -0.43 -8.17 4.27
C PHE A 118 -0.54 -9.69 4.21
N ARG A 119 -0.85 -10.33 5.34
CA ARG A 119 -1.07 -11.78 5.41
C ARG A 119 -2.20 -12.22 4.47
N SER A 120 -3.32 -11.49 4.46
CA SER A 120 -4.46 -11.73 3.56
C SER A 120 -4.04 -11.67 2.09
N CYS A 121 -3.27 -10.64 1.69
CA CYS A 121 -2.75 -10.53 0.32
C CYS A 121 -1.89 -11.75 -0.06
N VAL A 122 -0.98 -12.17 0.81
CA VAL A 122 -0.10 -13.32 0.57
C VAL A 122 -0.90 -14.62 0.46
N GLN A 123 -1.90 -14.83 1.33
CA GLN A 123 -2.79 -16.00 1.29
C GLN A 123 -3.61 -16.06 0.00
N GLN A 124 -3.95 -14.91 -0.58
CA GLN A 124 -4.64 -14.81 -1.88
C GLN A 124 -3.70 -15.01 -3.08
N GLY A 125 -2.40 -15.20 -2.85
CA GLY A 125 -1.40 -15.48 -3.88
C GLY A 125 -0.61 -14.27 -4.36
N ALA A 126 -0.59 -13.16 -3.61
CA ALA A 126 0.23 -12.01 -3.97
C ALA A 126 1.73 -12.31 -3.85
N ASN A 127 2.52 -11.99 -4.89
CA ASN A 127 3.99 -12.10 -4.88
C ASN A 127 4.68 -10.76 -4.53
N ARG A 128 3.90 -9.66 -4.59
CA ARG A 128 4.30 -8.31 -4.24
C ARG A 128 3.12 -7.56 -3.61
N VAL A 129 3.39 -6.79 -2.56
CA VAL A 129 2.37 -6.02 -1.83
C VAL A 129 2.62 -4.52 -1.97
N ILE A 130 1.60 -3.79 -2.42
CA ILE A 130 1.62 -2.34 -2.63
C ILE A 130 0.78 -1.69 -1.55
N LEU A 131 1.41 -0.98 -0.62
CA LEU A 131 0.73 -0.23 0.42
C LEU A 131 0.48 1.19 -0.08
N SER A 132 -0.79 1.55 -0.20
CA SER A 132 -1.25 2.85 -0.70
C SER A 132 -1.94 3.65 0.41
N PRO A 133 -1.29 4.68 0.98
CA PRO A 133 -1.90 5.52 2.00
C PRO A 133 -3.08 6.32 1.44
N PHE A 134 -4.26 6.17 2.04
CA PHE A 134 -5.47 6.91 1.74
C PHE A 134 -5.52 8.23 2.54
N PHE A 135 -4.48 9.05 2.35
CA PHE A 135 -4.34 10.36 2.97
C PHE A 135 -4.34 11.47 1.92
N LEU A 136 -4.98 12.60 2.22
CA LEU A 136 -5.00 13.76 1.34
C LEU A 136 -3.66 14.50 1.31
N LEU A 137 -2.98 14.59 2.46
CA LEU A 137 -1.74 15.36 2.59
C LEU A 137 -0.64 14.50 3.21
N PRO A 138 0.63 14.74 2.83
CA PRO A 138 1.75 14.08 3.48
C PRO A 138 1.86 14.53 4.94
N GLY A 139 2.17 13.57 5.81
CA GLY A 139 2.40 13.80 7.24
C GLY A 139 3.38 12.78 7.82
N ARG A 140 3.72 12.93 9.11
CA ARG A 140 4.68 12.07 9.83
C ARG A 140 4.37 10.57 9.67
N HIS A 141 3.09 10.23 9.75
CA HIS A 141 2.57 8.87 9.67
C HIS A 141 2.90 8.16 8.34
N TRP A 142 2.88 8.89 7.23
CA TRP A 142 3.28 8.33 5.93
C TRP A 142 4.80 8.13 5.84
N GLN A 143 5.59 9.07 6.35
CA GLN A 143 7.04 9.04 6.16
C GLN A 143 7.76 7.98 7.00
N LEU A 144 7.22 7.66 8.18
CA LEU A 144 7.89 6.80 9.16
C LEU A 144 7.08 5.57 9.52
N ASP A 145 5.80 5.73 9.83
CA ASP A 145 5.03 4.68 10.49
C ASP A 145 4.59 3.58 9.50
N ILE A 146 4.00 3.95 8.35
CA ILE A 146 3.60 2.95 7.33
C ILE A 146 4.80 2.14 6.83
N PRO A 147 5.95 2.74 6.45
CA PRO A 147 7.14 1.98 6.08
C PRO A 147 7.63 1.04 7.19
N SER A 148 7.58 1.47 8.45
CA SER A 148 7.97 0.64 9.60
C SER A 148 7.04 -0.56 9.78
N LEU A 149 5.72 -0.33 9.73
CA LEU A 149 4.70 -1.38 9.86
C LEU A 149 4.75 -2.37 8.69
N ALA A 150 4.93 -1.87 7.46
CA ALA A 150 5.12 -2.72 6.28
C ALA A 150 6.38 -3.59 6.40
N ALA A 151 7.49 -3.00 6.86
CA ALA A 151 8.73 -3.75 7.10
C ALA A 151 8.55 -4.84 8.16
N GLN A 152 7.80 -4.56 9.23
CA GLN A 152 7.47 -5.56 10.26
C GLN A 152 6.63 -6.70 9.69
N ALA A 153 5.53 -6.40 8.99
CA ALA A 153 4.66 -7.40 8.36
C ALA A 153 5.43 -8.29 7.37
N SER A 154 6.34 -7.69 6.59
CA SER A 154 7.13 -8.44 5.59
C SER A 154 8.07 -9.50 6.20
N LYS A 155 8.48 -9.37 7.46
CA LYS A 155 9.37 -10.35 8.13
C LYS A 155 8.72 -11.72 8.28
N GLU A 156 7.39 -11.78 8.38
CA GLU A 156 6.62 -13.03 8.47
C GLU A 156 6.49 -13.74 7.11
N HIS A 157 6.84 -13.06 6.00
CA HIS A 157 6.59 -13.52 4.64
C HIS A 157 7.86 -13.46 3.77
N SER A 158 8.78 -14.41 3.98
CA SER A 158 10.02 -14.49 3.20
C SER A 158 9.74 -14.64 1.71
N GLY A 159 10.33 -13.76 0.89
CA GLY A 159 10.23 -13.81 -0.58
C GLY A 159 9.15 -12.91 -1.19
N ILE A 160 8.31 -12.28 -0.37
CA ILE A 160 7.32 -11.31 -0.82
C ILE A 160 7.94 -9.91 -0.82
N SER A 161 7.95 -9.26 -1.99
CA SER A 161 8.41 -7.88 -2.08
C SER A 161 7.29 -6.91 -1.69
N TYR A 162 7.63 -5.69 -1.24
CA TYR A 162 6.63 -4.68 -0.98
C TYR A 162 7.11 -3.28 -1.37
N VAL A 163 6.14 -2.38 -1.60
CA VAL A 163 6.38 -0.97 -1.87
C VAL A 163 5.34 -0.13 -1.15
N VAL A 164 5.75 1.01 -0.60
CA VAL A 164 4.85 2.01 -0.02
C VAL A 164 4.78 3.18 -1.01
N THR A 165 3.57 3.53 -1.45
CA THR A 165 3.39 4.64 -2.40
C THR A 165 3.32 5.99 -1.67
N ALA A 166 3.34 7.07 -2.45
CA ALA A 166 2.96 8.38 -1.91
C ALA A 166 1.46 8.39 -1.57
N PRO A 167 1.03 9.17 -0.56
CA PRO A 167 -0.39 9.45 -0.36
C PRO A 167 -0.96 10.17 -1.59
N LEU A 168 -2.28 10.34 -1.62
CA LEU A 168 -2.95 11.05 -2.72
C LEU A 168 -2.34 12.44 -2.97
N GLY A 169 -1.97 13.14 -1.90
CA GLY A 169 -1.23 14.40 -1.96
C GLY A 169 -2.01 15.51 -2.67
N LEU A 170 -1.31 16.56 -3.11
CA LEU A 170 -1.92 17.57 -3.97
C LEU A 170 -1.82 17.10 -5.43
N HIS A 171 -2.97 16.83 -6.03
CA HIS A 171 -3.07 16.33 -7.41
C HIS A 171 -4.26 17.00 -8.12
N ASP A 172 -4.12 17.34 -9.41
CA ASP A 172 -5.17 18.03 -10.18
C ASP A 172 -6.50 17.26 -10.17
N LEU A 173 -6.44 15.93 -10.18
CA LEU A 173 -7.64 15.08 -10.06
C LEU A 173 -8.39 15.27 -8.74
N LEU A 174 -7.71 15.61 -7.63
CA LEU A 174 -8.41 15.94 -6.39
C LEU A 174 -9.12 17.28 -6.48
N VAL A 175 -8.55 18.25 -7.19
CA VAL A 175 -9.24 19.53 -7.49
C VAL A 175 -10.51 19.26 -8.29
N VAL A 176 -10.42 18.39 -9.31
CA VAL A 176 -11.58 17.98 -10.12
C VAL A 176 -12.63 17.26 -9.26
N CYS A 177 -12.24 16.26 -8.47
CA CYS A 177 -13.15 15.56 -7.56
C CYS A 177 -13.81 16.52 -6.56
N PHE A 178 -13.05 17.46 -6.00
CA PHE A 178 -13.54 18.44 -5.05
C PHE A 178 -14.52 19.42 -5.70
N TYR A 179 -14.21 19.92 -6.90
CA TYR A 179 -15.13 20.75 -7.68
C TYR A 179 -16.46 20.05 -7.95
N TYR A 180 -16.43 18.80 -8.44
CA TYR A 180 -17.66 18.05 -8.69
C TYR A 180 -18.44 17.74 -7.41
N SER A 181 -17.77 17.50 -6.29
CA SER A 181 -18.42 17.35 -4.98
C SER A 181 -19.25 18.60 -4.62
N ILE A 182 -18.68 19.80 -4.79
CA ILE A 182 -19.39 21.07 -4.56
C ILE A 182 -20.60 21.20 -5.49
N VAL A 183 -20.41 21.00 -6.80
CA VAL A 183 -21.48 21.18 -7.79
C VAL A 183 -22.63 20.21 -7.54
N ILE A 184 -22.33 18.94 -7.28
CA ILE A 184 -23.34 17.91 -7.02
C ILE A 184 -24.13 18.25 -5.75
N HIS A 185 -23.46 18.62 -4.66
CA HIS A 185 -24.13 18.97 -3.41
C HIS A 185 -25.00 20.22 -3.55
N PHE A 186 -24.53 21.24 -4.29
CA PHE A 186 -25.31 22.43 -4.57
C PHE A 186 -26.57 22.12 -5.38
N PHE A 187 -26.45 21.31 -6.43
CA PHE A 187 -27.58 20.93 -7.27
C PHE A 187 -28.62 20.09 -6.52
N ILE A 188 -28.16 19.12 -5.72
CA ILE A 188 -29.03 18.31 -4.84
C ILE A 188 -29.77 19.20 -3.85
N SER A 189 -29.09 20.17 -3.23
CA SER A 189 -29.71 21.11 -2.30
C SER A 189 -30.83 21.93 -2.95
N ILE A 190 -30.60 22.45 -4.17
CA ILE A 190 -31.63 23.16 -4.94
C ILE A 190 -32.83 22.27 -5.22
N ILE A 191 -32.61 21.05 -5.72
CA ILE A 191 -33.69 20.11 -6.03
C ILE A 191 -34.54 19.81 -4.79
N ILE A 192 -33.90 19.51 -3.66
CA ILE A 192 -34.60 19.24 -2.38
C ILE A 192 -35.41 20.46 -1.92
N SER A 193 -34.86 21.66 -2.09
CA SER A 193 -35.57 22.91 -1.74
C SER A 193 -36.82 23.09 -2.60
N LEU A 194 -36.71 22.92 -3.92
CA LEU A 194 -37.82 23.04 -4.87
C LEU A 194 -38.89 21.97 -4.64
N THR A 195 -38.51 20.72 -4.35
CA THR A 195 -39.48 19.65 -4.02
C THR A 195 -40.22 19.93 -2.73
N LYS A 196 -39.55 20.45 -1.69
CA LYS A 196 -40.22 20.86 -0.45
C LYS A 196 -41.19 22.02 -0.67
N GLN A 197 -40.89 22.95 -1.58
CA GLN A 197 -41.79 24.04 -1.92
C GLN A 197 -43.01 23.54 -2.70
N PHE A 198 -42.82 22.58 -3.62
CA PHE A 198 -43.91 21.98 -4.39
C PHE A 198 -44.85 21.11 -3.54
N ILE A 199 -44.33 20.34 -2.57
CA ILE A 199 -45.15 19.51 -1.67
C ILE A 199 -45.96 20.34 -0.66
N ARG A 200 -45.58 21.62 -0.44
CA ARG A 200 -46.31 22.53 0.46
C ARG A 200 -47.48 23.26 -0.22
N HIS A 201 -47.66 23.10 -1.52
CA HIS A 201 -48.79 23.64 -2.30
C HIS A 201 -49.71 22.52 -2.74
#